data_AF-A0A7W0J3F5-F1
#
_entry.id   AF-A0A7W0J3F5-F1
#
_cell.length_a   1.000
_cell.length_b   1.000
_cell.length_c   1.000
_cell.angle_alpha   90.00
_cell.angle_beta   90.00
_cell.angle_gamma   90.00
#
_symmetry.space_group_name_H-M   'P 1'
#
loop_
_entity.id
_entity.type
_entity.pdbx_description
1 polymer ?
#
loop_
_entity_poly.entity_id
_entity_poly.type
_entity_poly.pdbx_seq_one_letter_code
_entity_poly.pdbx_strand_id
1 'polypeptide(L)' 'MNKQKLPAIPPEDYEGTLADWMIGLISKGLWDEKNPEWFGDVMLSQKDYADLLQECEENRKFFSKYAVKKRGK' A
#
# COMPACT_ATOMS: atom_id res chain seq x y z
N MET A 1 2.16 -13.82 -21.81
CA MET A 1 2.49 -12.92 -20.68
C MET A 1 2.52 -13.76 -19.42
N ASN A 2 3.69 -13.96 -18.82
CA ASN A 2 3.76 -14.59 -17.50
C ASN A 2 3.01 -13.70 -16.52
N LYS A 3 1.90 -14.20 -15.97
CA LYS A 3 1.16 -13.53 -14.91
C LYS A 3 2.00 -13.64 -13.63
N GLN A 4 3.04 -12.80 -13.52
CA GLN A 4 3.81 -12.69 -12.29
C GLN A 4 2.84 -12.24 -11.19
N LYS A 5 2.64 -13.12 -10.21
CA LYS A 5 1.98 -12.76 -8.97
C LYS A 5 3.06 -12.26 -8.02
N LEU A 6 2.77 -11.17 -7.31
CA LEU A 6 3.67 -10.55 -6.36
C LEU A 6 3.13 -10.77 -4.94
N PRO A 7 3.98 -11.03 -3.94
CA PRO A 7 3.52 -11.10 -2.56
C PRO A 7 2.94 -9.75 -2.14
N ALA A 8 1.95 -9.72 -1.25
CA ALA A 8 1.35 -8.47 -0.76
C ALA A 8 2.24 -7.70 0.24
N ILE A 9 3.56 -7.78 0.05
CA ILE A 9 4.58 -7.12 0.84
C ILE A 9 5.02 -5.85 0.07
N PRO A 10 5.14 -4.69 0.73
CA PRO A 10 5.64 -3.48 0.07
C PRO A 10 7.06 -3.72 -0.49
N PRO A 11 7.43 -3.01 -1.57
CA PRO A 11 8.79 -3.11 -2.09
C PRO A 11 9.79 -2.48 -1.12
N GLU A 12 11.07 -2.84 -1.23
CA GLU A 12 12.12 -2.38 -0.30
C GLU A 12 12.33 -0.85 -0.34
N ASP A 13 12.03 -0.21 -1.47
CA ASP A 13 12.13 1.22 -1.69
C ASP A 13 10.84 1.99 -1.33
N TYR A 14 9.84 1.31 -0.76
CA TYR A 14 8.60 1.95 -0.33
C TYR A 14 8.84 2.93 0.83
N GLU A 15 8.63 4.23 0.57
CA GLU A 15 8.85 5.30 1.56
C GLU A 15 7.68 5.52 2.54
N GLY A 16 6.60 4.75 2.42
CA GLY A 16 5.44 4.80 3.33
C GLY A 16 5.63 3.91 4.55
N THR A 17 4.62 3.86 5.43
CA THR A 17 4.65 2.94 6.57
C THR A 17 4.01 1.60 6.21
N LEU A 18 4.43 0.52 6.86
CA LEU A 18 3.77 -0.79 6.71
C LEU A 18 2.26 -0.71 7.05
N ALA A 19 1.88 0.16 7.98
CA ALA A 19 0.48 0.40 8.31
C ALA A 19 -0.31 1.02 7.15
N ASP A 20 0.24 2.00 6.44
CA ASP A 20 -0.39 2.60 5.25
C ASP A 20 -0.62 1.54 4.16
N TRP A 21 0.36 0.67 3.95
CA TRP A 21 0.27 -0.45 3.02
C TRP A 21 -0.84 -1.43 3.40
N MET A 22 -0.91 -1.85 4.66
CA MET A 22 -1.95 -2.75 5.17
C MET A 22 -3.35 -2.13 5.04
N ILE A 23 -3.49 -0.83 5.34
CA ILE A 23 -4.76 -0.10 5.16
C ILE A 23 -5.16 -0.11 3.67
N GLY A 24 -4.20 0.08 2.76
CA GLY A 24 -4.45 0.02 1.33
C GLY A 24 -4.91 -1.37 0.86
N LEU A 25 -4.30 -2.44 1.38
CA LEU A 25 -4.71 -3.82 1.10
C LEU A 25 -6.17 -4.07 1.52
N ILE A 26 -6.54 -3.68 2.75
CA ILE A 26 -7.91 -3.82 3.28
C ILE A 26 -8.89 -2.99 2.47
N SER A 27 -8.56 -1.72 2.21
CA SER A 27 -9.45 -0.79 1.51
C SER A 27 -9.77 -1.24 0.09
N LYS A 28 -8.84 -1.96 -0.56
CA LYS A 28 -9.03 -2.55 -1.89
C LYS A 28 -9.64 -3.96 -1.86
N GLY A 29 -9.88 -4.53 -0.67
CA GLY A 29 -10.35 -5.90 -0.52
C GLY A 29 -9.34 -6.95 -1.00
N LEU A 30 -8.04 -6.60 -1.00
CA LEU A 30 -6.94 -7.49 -1.40
C LEU A 30 -6.47 -8.38 -0.25
N TRP A 31 -6.79 -8.00 0.98
CA TRP A 31 -6.55 -8.78 2.19
C TRP A 31 -7.77 -8.65 3.10
N ASP A 32 -8.21 -9.76 3.67
CA ASP A 32 -9.34 -9.81 4.60
C ASP A 32 -8.84 -9.63 6.03
N GLU A 33 -9.14 -8.49 6.65
CA GLU A 33 -8.76 -8.22 8.04
C GLU A 33 -9.41 -9.16 9.06
N LYS A 34 -10.49 -9.87 8.67
CA LYS A 34 -11.24 -10.77 9.54
C LYS A 34 -10.69 -12.18 9.54
N ASN A 35 -9.88 -12.53 8.55
CA ASN A 35 -9.16 -13.78 8.52
C ASN A 35 -7.66 -13.49 8.69
N PRO A 36 -7.11 -13.66 9.91
CA PRO A 36 -5.79 -13.14 10.29
C PRO A 36 -4.62 -13.96 9.72
N GLU A 37 -4.79 -14.56 8.55
CA GLU A 37 -3.66 -15.12 7.81
C GLU A 37 -2.67 -13.99 7.49
N TRP A 38 -1.39 -14.34 7.53
CA TRP A 38 -0.33 -13.37 7.31
C TRP A 38 -0.45 -12.80 5.91
N PHE A 39 -0.59 -11.47 5.79
CA PHE A 39 -0.77 -10.80 4.50
C PHE A 39 0.38 -11.10 3.52
N GLY A 40 1.57 -11.46 4.02
CA GLY A 40 2.71 -11.84 3.17
C GLY A 40 2.48 -13.10 2.32
N ASP A 41 1.54 -13.95 2.70
CA ASP A 41 1.15 -15.15 1.93
C ASP A 41 0.15 -14.82 0.79
N VAL A 42 -0.42 -13.60 0.80
CA VAL A 42 -1.34 -13.15 -0.26
C VAL A 42 -0.55 -12.83 -1.52
N MET A 43 -0.98 -13.42 -2.63
CA MET A 43 -0.36 -13.25 -3.94
C MET A 43 -1.24 -12.35 -4.83
N LEU A 44 -0.80 -11.11 -5.03
CA LEU A 44 -1.48 -10.08 -5.82
C LEU A 44 -1.15 -10.20 -7.31
N SER A 45 -2.05 -9.71 -8.15
CA SER A 45 -1.70 -9.49 -9.56
C SER A 45 -0.74 -8.30 -9.67
N GLN A 46 0.09 -8.28 -10.72
CA GLN A 46 0.96 -7.15 -11.00
C GLN A 46 0.19 -5.81 -11.08
N LYS A 47 -1.04 -5.85 -11.61
CA LYS A 47 -1.91 -4.68 -11.69
C LYS A 47 -2.32 -4.21 -10.29
N ASP A 48 -2.85 -5.11 -9.47
CA ASP A 48 -3.32 -4.75 -8.13
C ASP A 48 -2.19 -4.23 -7.25
N TYR A 49 -1.00 -4.83 -7.36
CA TYR A 49 0.21 -4.39 -6.68
C TYR A 49 0.63 -2.98 -7.11
N ALA A 50 0.71 -2.72 -8.42
CA ALA A 50 1.07 -1.41 -8.94
C ALA A 50 0.04 -0.32 -8.58
N ASP A 51 -1.25 -0.65 -8.68
CA ASP A 51 -2.33 0.27 -8.32
C ASP A 51 -2.30 0.58 -6.81
N LEU A 52 -2.01 -0.40 -5.94
CA LEU A 52 -1.83 -0.21 -4.50
C LEU A 52 -0.63 0.69 -4.17
N LEU A 53 0.53 0.41 -4.79
CA LEU A 53 1.75 1.18 -4.59
C LEU A 53 1.54 2.65 -4.96
N GLN A 54 0.97 2.91 -6.14
CA GLN A 54 0.69 4.26 -6.60
C GLN A 54 -0.22 5.01 -5.62
N GLU A 55 -1.32 4.41 -5.18
CA GLU A 55 -2.26 5.03 -4.25
C GLU A 55 -1.59 5.37 -2.90
N CYS A 56 -0.80 4.44 -2.37
CA CYS A 56 -0.05 4.66 -1.15
C CYS A 56 0.93 5.83 -1.24
N GLU A 57 1.68 5.92 -2.35
CA GLU A 57 2.62 7.02 -2.60
C GLU A 57 1.93 8.36 -2.82
N GLU A 58 0.80 8.38 -3.53
CA GLU A 58 0.02 9.60 -3.79
C GLU A 58 -0.63 10.13 -2.50
N ASN A 59 -1.22 9.26 -1.69
CA ASN A 59 -1.79 9.63 -0.39
C ASN A 59 -0.72 10.25 0.52
N ARG A 60 0.49 9.66 0.55
CA ARG A 60 1.63 10.25 1.29
C ARG A 60 2.00 11.63 0.77
N LYS A 61 2.12 11.82 -0.55
CA LYS A 61 2.45 13.13 -1.15
C LYS A 61 1.40 14.19 -0.80
N PHE A 62 0.13 13.80 -0.78
CA PHE A 62 -0.96 14.65 -0.30
C PHE A 62 -0.70 15.06 1.15
N PHE A 63 -0.61 14.13 2.10
CA PHE A 63 -0.41 14.46 3.51
C PHE A 63 0.87 15.25 3.79
N SER A 64 1.97 14.94 3.10
CA SER A 64 3.22 15.70 3.19
C SER A 64 3.03 17.17 2.78
N LYS A 65 2.33 17.42 1.67
CA LYS A 65 2.02 18.78 1.19
C LYS A 65 1.17 19.58 2.18
N TYR A 66 0.28 18.94 2.93
CA TYR A 66 -0.57 19.62 3.94
C TYR A 66 0.08 19.75 5.32
N ALA A 67 0.95 18.81 5.71
CA ALA A 67 1.70 18.88 6.98
C ALA A 67 2.64 20.09 7.04
N VAL A 68 3.21 20.49 5.88
CA VAL A 68 4.09 21.67 5.78
C VAL A 68 3.32 22.99 6.02
N LYS A 69 2.01 23.05 5.73
CA LYS A 69 1.22 24.29 5.86
C LYS A 69 0.85 24.68 7.30
N LYS A 70 1.00 23.81 8.29
CA LYS A 70 0.56 24.08 9.69
C LYS A 70 1.68 24.42 10.68
N ARG A 71 2.94 24.50 10.25
CA ARG A 71 4.08 24.88 11.13
C ARG A 71 4.64 26.30 10.88
N GLY A 72 3.92 27.12 10.12
CA GLY A 72 4.25 28.52 9.89
C GLY A 72 3.14 29.45 10.39
N LYS A 73 2.99 29.57 11.71
CA LYS A 73 2.37 30.71 12.38
C LYS A 73 3.05 30.91 13.72
#